data_AF-A0A2J0MY58-F1
#
_entry.id   AF-A0A2J0MY58-F1
#
_cell.length_a   1.000
_cell.length_b   1.000
_cell.length_c   1.000
_cell.angle_alpha   90.00
_cell.angle_beta   90.00
_cell.angle_gamma   90.00
#
_symmetry.space_group_name_H-M   'P 1'
#
loop_
_entity.id
_entity.type
_entity.pdbx_description
1 polymer ?
#
loop_
_entity_poly.entity_id
_entity_poly.type
_entity_poly.pdbx_seq_one_letter_code
_entity_poly.pdbx_strand_id
1 'polypeptide(L)'
;MQVGLVIELLVLIATEITLPLAEAKRRSTFDGHPVMVYEGDDIPDHLQPFVSKIIYDLSPFYYSDPGVKLYLTGKGRIFSQSWYIALSIAQFITAQPEWRNSGSDRNRYSVATEIKWHAWNVFWTSKVYIEYFTRDMRNPPYY
;
A
#
# COMPACT_ATOMS: atom_id res chain seq x y z
N MET A 1 2.22 62.85 31.37
CA MET A 1 1.95 61.80 32.39
C MET A 1 0.94 60.85 31.77
N GLN A 2 1.12 59.56 31.59
CA GLN A 2 2.10 58.57 32.05
C GLN A 2 1.96 57.39 31.08
N VAL A 3 2.89 57.24 30.12
CA VAL A 3 3.82 56.08 29.98
C VAL A 3 3.24 54.77 30.53
N GLY A 4 2.70 53.94 29.62
CA GLY A 4 2.48 52.51 29.84
C GLY A 4 3.42 51.73 28.93
N LEU A 5 4.64 51.51 29.41
CA LEU A 5 5.72 50.79 28.76
C LEU A 5 5.87 49.46 29.50
N VAL A 6 5.46 48.35 28.89
CA VAL A 6 6.10 47.04 29.15
C VAL A 6 6.15 46.27 27.85
N ILE A 7 7.37 46.21 27.33
CA ILE A 7 7.84 45.32 26.29
C ILE A 7 7.87 43.90 26.89
N GLU A 8 7.20 42.94 26.27
CA GLU A 8 7.66 41.54 26.28
C GLU A 8 7.62 40.97 24.87
N LEU A 9 8.64 41.37 24.12
CA LEU A 9 9.19 40.58 23.03
C LEU A 9 9.98 39.42 23.67
N LEU A 10 9.37 38.25 23.84
CA LEU A 10 10.09 37.01 24.11
C LEU A 10 9.58 35.93 23.17
N VAL A 11 10.20 35.93 21.98
CA VAL A 11 10.83 34.75 21.38
C VAL A 11 10.32 33.42 21.95
N LEU A 12 9.14 32.98 21.50
CA LEU A 12 8.87 31.56 21.46
C LEU A 12 9.22 31.09 20.05
N ILE A 13 10.53 30.93 19.89
CA ILE A 13 11.20 29.92 19.08
C ILE A 13 10.25 29.34 18.06
N ALA A 14 10.36 29.86 16.83
CA ALA A 14 10.20 29.05 15.66
C ALA A 14 11.12 27.84 15.83
N THR A 15 10.64 26.82 16.54
CA THR A 15 10.98 25.47 16.19
C THR A 15 10.32 25.31 14.84
N GLU A 16 11.06 25.73 13.81
CA GLU A 16 11.27 24.89 12.66
C GLU A 16 11.64 23.50 13.20
N ILE A 17 10.62 22.77 13.67
CA ILE A 17 10.61 21.35 13.48
C ILE A 17 10.50 21.27 11.97
N THR A 18 11.66 21.27 11.33
CA THR A 18 11.88 20.53 10.10
C THR A 18 11.50 19.10 10.47
N LEU A 19 10.18 18.85 10.55
CA LEU A 19 9.65 17.52 10.44
C LEU A 19 10.28 17.10 9.12
N PRO A 20 11.14 16.06 9.12
CA PRO A 20 11.53 15.47 7.85
C PRO A 20 10.18 15.24 7.17
N LEU A 21 10.03 15.87 6.00
CA LEU A 21 8.83 15.78 5.19
C LEU A 21 8.66 14.27 5.01
N ALA A 22 7.85 13.66 5.88
CA ALA A 22 7.42 12.28 5.73
C ALA A 22 6.70 12.37 4.41
N GLU A 23 7.38 11.87 3.38
CA GLU A 23 7.04 12.05 1.99
C GLU A 23 5.56 11.75 1.88
N ALA A 24 4.78 12.81 1.71
CA ALA A 24 3.38 12.80 2.12
C ALA A 24 2.69 11.69 1.33
N LYS A 25 2.36 10.57 2.00
CA LYS A 25 1.55 9.46 1.51
C LYS A 25 0.56 10.01 0.49
N ARG A 26 0.86 9.87 -0.81
CA ARG A 26 0.15 10.60 -1.85
C ARG A 26 -1.28 10.11 -1.85
N ARG A 27 -2.22 10.97 -1.43
CA ARG A 27 -3.65 10.79 -1.68
C ARG A 27 -3.88 10.97 -3.18
N SER A 28 -3.65 9.92 -3.95
CA SER A 28 -4.01 9.85 -5.36
C SER A 28 -5.50 9.51 -5.47
N THR A 29 -6.10 9.75 -6.64
CA THR A 29 -7.43 9.22 -6.95
C THR A 29 -7.27 8.02 -7.90
N PHE A 30 -7.89 6.89 -7.59
CA PHE A 30 -8.07 5.78 -8.51
C PHE A 30 -9.56 5.63 -8.77
N ASP A 31 -9.98 5.68 -10.03
CA ASP A 31 -11.40 5.61 -10.42
C ASP A 31 -12.33 6.62 -9.70
N GLY A 32 -11.79 7.81 -9.40
CA GLY A 32 -12.52 8.86 -8.67
C GLY A 32 -12.53 8.72 -7.15
N HIS A 33 -11.93 7.66 -6.60
CA HIS A 33 -11.88 7.40 -5.16
C HIS A 33 -10.54 7.78 -4.53
N PRO A 34 -10.52 8.27 -3.28
CA PRO A 34 -9.28 8.47 -2.54
C PRO A 34 -8.53 7.15 -2.39
N VAL A 35 -7.21 7.17 -2.59
CA VAL A 35 -6.37 5.99 -2.40
C VAL A 35 -5.23 6.24 -1.43
N MET A 36 -4.74 5.14 -0.85
CA MET A 36 -3.43 5.09 -0.22
C MET A 36 -2.42 4.46 -1.19
N VAL A 37 -1.29 5.12 -1.40
CA VAL A 37 -0.19 4.61 -2.24
C VAL A 37 1.00 4.29 -1.34
N TYR A 38 1.58 3.11 -1.54
CA TYR A 38 2.89 2.74 -1.01
C TYR A 38 3.85 2.60 -2.19
N GLU A 39 4.90 3.42 -2.22
CA GLU A 39 5.97 3.39 -3.22
C GLU A 39 7.31 3.80 -2.59
N GLY A 40 8.43 3.39 -3.19
CA GLY A 40 9.76 3.75 -2.66
C GLY A 40 9.96 3.29 -1.22
N ASP A 41 10.31 4.24 -0.34
CA ASP A 41 10.67 4.00 1.06
C ASP A 41 9.47 3.55 1.94
N ASP A 42 8.24 3.67 1.44
CA ASP A 42 7.05 3.08 2.08
C ASP A 42 7.07 1.54 2.03
N ILE A 43 7.84 0.96 1.11
CA ILE A 43 7.99 -0.48 0.93
C ILE A 43 9.28 -0.92 1.61
N PRO A 44 9.25 -1.94 2.50
CA PRO A 44 10.45 -2.45 3.15
C PRO A 44 11.55 -2.82 2.16
N ASP A 45 12.80 -2.48 2.46
CA ASP A 45 13.97 -2.67 1.56
C ASP A 45 14.06 -4.07 0.93
N HIS A 46 13.75 -5.10 1.72
CA HIS A 46 13.80 -6.49 1.26
C HIS A 46 12.69 -6.86 0.26
N LEU A 47 11.64 -6.04 0.14
CA LEU A 47 10.53 -6.20 -0.81
C LEU A 47 10.64 -5.28 -2.03
N GLN A 48 11.39 -4.18 -1.96
CA GLN A 48 11.56 -3.24 -3.08
C GLN A 48 12.05 -3.88 -4.40
N PRO A 49 12.91 -4.91 -4.42
CA PRO A 49 13.27 -5.60 -5.66
C PRO A 49 12.08 -6.28 -6.37
N PHE A 50 11.01 -6.55 -5.62
CA PHE A 50 9.88 -7.36 -6.05
C PHE A 50 8.59 -6.57 -6.21
N VAL A 51 8.44 -5.46 -5.49
CA VAL A 51 7.23 -4.63 -5.44
C VAL A 51 7.61 -3.19 -5.75
N SER A 52 7.05 -2.63 -6.82
CA SER A 52 7.25 -1.20 -7.15
C SER A 52 6.21 -0.29 -6.54
N LYS A 53 4.99 -0.78 -6.36
CA LYS A 53 3.83 0.04 -5.97
C LYS A 53 2.70 -0.82 -5.43
N ILE A 54 2.03 -0.33 -4.41
CA ILE A 54 0.74 -0.85 -3.93
C ILE A 54 -0.23 0.33 -3.83
N ILE A 55 -1.45 0.14 -4.32
CA ILE A 55 -2.52 1.13 -4.23
C ILE A 55 -3.70 0.48 -3.52
N TYR A 56 -4.19 1.10 -2.46
CA TYR A 56 -5.43 0.71 -1.77
C TYR A 56 -6.51 1.72 -2.10
N ASP A 57 -7.64 1.25 -2.63
CA ASP A 57 -8.84 2.08 -2.72
C ASP A 57 -9.45 2.24 -1.32
N LEU A 58 -9.65 3.49 -0.88
CA LEU A 58 -10.23 3.82 0.42
C LEU A 58 -11.76 4.01 0.35
N SER A 59 -12.37 3.74 -0.80
CA SER A 59 -13.81 3.86 -0.98
C SER A 59 -14.57 2.86 -0.10
N PRO A 60 -15.44 3.32 0.82
CA PRO A 60 -16.05 2.43 1.80
C PRO A 60 -17.21 1.57 1.27
N PHE A 61 -17.62 1.67 0.00
CA PHE A 61 -18.97 1.25 -0.40
C PHE A 61 -19.16 0.53 -1.75
N TYR A 62 -18.14 0.30 -2.58
CA TYR A 62 -18.37 -0.27 -3.92
C TYR A 62 -17.83 -1.70 -4.07
N TYR A 63 -18.77 -2.64 -4.27
CA TYR A 63 -18.52 -4.07 -4.53
C TYR A 63 -17.85 -4.34 -5.89
N SER A 64 -17.81 -3.35 -6.79
CA SER A 64 -17.35 -3.47 -8.17
C SER A 64 -15.89 -3.11 -8.41
N ASP A 65 -15.23 -2.43 -7.47
CA ASP A 65 -13.98 -1.72 -7.76
C ASP A 65 -12.76 -2.44 -7.14
N PRO A 66 -11.55 -2.25 -7.68
CA PRO A 66 -10.35 -2.90 -7.16
C PRO A 66 -9.96 -2.31 -5.79
N GLY A 67 -10.21 -3.05 -4.72
CA GLY A 67 -9.82 -2.67 -3.36
C GLY A 67 -8.30 -2.56 -3.18
N VAL A 68 -7.50 -3.36 -3.92
CA VAL A 68 -6.03 -3.26 -3.92
C VAL A 68 -5.45 -3.52 -5.31
N LYS A 69 -4.46 -2.73 -5.71
CA LYS A 69 -3.64 -2.94 -6.90
C LYS A 69 -2.19 -3.16 -6.52
N LEU A 70 -1.62 -4.26 -7.01
CA LEU A 70 -0.25 -4.67 -6.73
C LEU A 70 0.58 -4.66 -8.01
N TYR A 71 1.70 -3.93 -7.99
CA TYR A 71 2.62 -3.80 -9.12
C TYR A 71 3.96 -4.48 -8.79
N LEU A 72 4.16 -5.68 -9.34
CA LEU A 72 5.38 -6.46 -9.11
C LEU A 72 6.41 -6.24 -10.24
N THR A 73 7.68 -6.14 -9.85
CA THR A 73 8.83 -5.81 -10.73
C THR A 73 9.69 -7.01 -11.12
N GLY A 74 9.45 -8.17 -10.51
CA GLY A 74 10.15 -9.41 -10.81
C GLY A 74 9.61 -10.14 -12.03
N LYS A 75 10.38 -11.08 -12.57
CA LYS A 75 9.83 -12.07 -13.53
C LYS A 75 8.75 -12.90 -12.85
N GLY A 76 7.65 -13.20 -13.54
CA GLY A 76 6.59 -14.07 -13.03
C GLY A 76 7.11 -15.38 -12.40
N ARG A 77 8.14 -15.98 -13.02
CA ARG A 77 8.89 -17.14 -12.51
C ARG A 77 9.36 -17.00 -11.05
N ILE A 78 9.84 -15.82 -10.63
CA ILE A 78 10.37 -15.60 -9.27
C ILE A 78 9.28 -15.86 -8.23
N PHE A 79 8.10 -15.31 -8.47
CA PHE A 79 6.95 -15.45 -7.58
C PHE A 79 6.33 -16.86 -7.68
N SER A 80 6.19 -17.42 -8.89
CA SER A 80 5.59 -18.74 -9.06
C SER A 80 6.44 -19.87 -8.47
N GLN A 81 7.77 -19.73 -8.45
CA GLN A 81 8.69 -20.73 -7.90
C GLN A 81 9.01 -20.52 -6.41
N SER A 82 8.92 -19.30 -5.89
CA SER A 82 9.22 -19.02 -4.48
C SER A 82 7.97 -18.70 -3.67
N TRP A 83 7.50 -19.68 -2.87
CA TRP A 83 6.43 -19.44 -1.90
C TRP A 83 6.80 -18.36 -0.88
N TYR A 84 8.07 -18.32 -0.47
CA TYR A 84 8.55 -17.35 0.51
C TYR A 84 8.37 -15.91 0.03
N ILE A 85 8.76 -15.59 -1.21
CA ILE A 85 8.63 -14.23 -1.76
C ILE A 85 7.15 -13.82 -1.83
N ALA A 86 6.29 -14.71 -2.36
CA ALA A 86 4.85 -14.44 -2.43
C ALA A 86 4.24 -14.22 -1.04
N LEU A 87 4.66 -15.03 -0.05
CA LEU A 87 4.18 -14.92 1.33
C LEU A 87 4.66 -13.64 2.02
N SER A 88 5.91 -13.21 1.84
CA SER A 88 6.43 -11.98 2.42
C SER A 88 5.70 -10.75 1.88
N ILE A 89 5.42 -10.71 0.57
CA ILE A 89 4.62 -9.65 -0.06
C ILE A 89 3.20 -9.66 0.50
N ALA A 90 2.56 -10.83 0.55
CA ALA A 90 1.21 -10.97 1.10
C ALA A 90 1.12 -10.58 2.59
N GLN A 91 2.14 -10.91 3.38
CA GLN A 91 2.23 -10.49 4.79
C GLN A 91 2.26 -8.97 4.90
N PHE A 92 3.09 -8.30 4.10
CA PHE A 92 3.16 -6.85 4.11
C PHE A 92 1.83 -6.21 3.70
N ILE A 93 1.21 -6.68 2.61
CA ILE A 93 -0.05 -6.15 2.09
C ILE A 93 -1.20 -6.30 3.10
N THR A 94 -1.33 -7.49 3.70
CA THR A 94 -2.42 -7.80 4.65
C THR A 94 -2.23 -7.20 6.04
N ALA A 95 -1.02 -6.73 6.36
CA ALA A 95 -0.73 -6.04 7.62
C ALA A 95 -1.16 -4.58 7.61
N GLN A 96 -1.35 -3.97 6.44
CA GLN A 96 -1.73 -2.56 6.33
C GLN A 96 -3.16 -2.32 6.85
N PRO A 97 -3.42 -1.17 7.51
CA PRO A 97 -4.75 -0.86 8.03
C PRO A 97 -5.79 -0.76 6.90
N GLU A 98 -5.41 -0.30 5.71
CA GLU A 98 -6.28 -0.19 4.54
C GLU A 98 -6.84 -1.55 4.08
N TRP A 99 -6.04 -2.61 4.18
CA TRP A 99 -6.51 -3.98 3.90
C TRP A 99 -7.61 -4.44 4.86
N ARG A 100 -7.49 -4.06 6.14
CA ARG A 100 -8.49 -4.41 7.15
C ARG A 100 -9.73 -3.53 7.01
N ASN A 101 -9.53 -2.24 6.74
CA ASN A 101 -10.59 -1.25 6.62
C ASN A 101 -11.44 -1.44 5.35
N SER A 102 -10.90 -2.07 4.31
CA SER A 102 -11.70 -2.49 3.14
C SER A 102 -12.69 -3.61 3.45
N GLY A 103 -12.61 -4.21 4.64
CA GLY A 103 -13.45 -5.33 5.06
C GLY A 103 -13.07 -6.65 4.35
N SER A 104 -11.81 -6.80 3.95
CA SER A 104 -11.27 -8.05 3.41
C SER A 104 -11.21 -9.14 4.49
N ASP A 105 -11.70 -10.34 4.20
CA ASP A 105 -11.57 -11.53 5.07
C ASP A 105 -10.36 -12.40 4.69
N ARG A 106 -9.76 -12.14 3.53
CA ARG A 106 -8.59 -12.86 3.04
C ARG A 106 -7.36 -12.68 3.93
N ASN A 107 -6.75 -13.83 4.25
CA ASN A 107 -5.48 -13.91 4.95
C ASN A 107 -4.28 -13.94 3.99
N ARG A 108 -3.08 -13.73 4.54
CA ARG A 108 -1.79 -13.76 3.82
C ARG A 108 -1.56 -15.00 2.95
N TYR A 109 -2.08 -16.17 3.33
CA TYR A 109 -1.86 -17.40 2.57
C TYR A 109 -2.72 -17.41 1.30
N SER A 110 -3.99 -17.00 1.42
CA SER A 110 -4.88 -16.84 0.26
C SER A 110 -4.33 -15.81 -0.73
N VAL A 111 -3.83 -14.68 -0.24
CA VAL A 111 -3.22 -13.63 -1.07
C VAL A 111 -1.94 -14.13 -1.76
N ALA A 112 -1.08 -14.85 -1.03
CA ALA A 112 0.14 -15.44 -1.60
C ALA A 112 -0.15 -16.47 -2.70
N THR A 113 -1.19 -17.30 -2.54
CA THR A 113 -1.64 -18.23 -3.58
C THR A 113 -2.01 -17.50 -4.87
N GLU A 114 -2.75 -16.40 -4.75
CA GLU A 114 -3.15 -15.60 -5.92
C GLU A 114 -1.96 -14.93 -6.59
N ILE A 115 -1.01 -14.38 -5.83
CA ILE A 115 0.24 -13.84 -6.37
C ILE A 115 0.92 -14.88 -7.26
N LYS A 116 1.01 -16.12 -6.79
CA LYS A 116 1.62 -17.22 -7.56
C LYS A 116 0.83 -17.58 -8.80
N TRP A 117 -0.49 -17.63 -8.71
CA TRP A 117 -1.36 -17.96 -9.84
C TRP A 117 -1.26 -16.90 -10.95
N HIS A 118 -1.35 -15.61 -10.61
CA HIS A 118 -1.15 -14.52 -11.57
C HIS A 118 0.26 -14.55 -12.17
N ALA A 119 1.28 -14.74 -11.34
CA ALA A 119 2.67 -14.77 -11.81
C ALA A 119 2.97 -15.98 -12.71
N TRP A 120 2.27 -17.11 -12.53
CA TRP A 120 2.34 -18.25 -13.44
C TRP A 120 1.78 -17.92 -14.83
N ASN A 121 0.67 -17.19 -14.90
CA ASN A 121 0.07 -16.79 -16.18
C ASN A 121 0.98 -15.85 -17.00
N VAL A 122 1.89 -15.14 -16.34
CA VAL A 122 2.85 -14.23 -16.97
C VAL A 122 4.31 -14.62 -16.69
N PHE A 123 4.57 -15.93 -16.59
CA PHE A 123 5.82 -16.55 -16.10
C PHE A 123 7.12 -15.92 -16.62
N TRP A 124 7.19 -15.57 -17.90
CA TRP A 124 8.40 -15.04 -18.54
C TRP A 124 8.51 -13.51 -18.54
N THR A 125 7.46 -12.82 -18.11
CA THR A 125 7.40 -11.34 -18.13
C THR A 125 7.85 -10.75 -16.81
N SER A 126 8.44 -9.56 -16.84
CA SER A 126 8.93 -8.84 -15.66
C SER A 126 7.89 -7.92 -15.00
N LYS A 127 6.63 -7.99 -15.43
CA LYS A 127 5.56 -7.15 -14.93
C LYS A 127 4.39 -8.03 -14.57
N VAL A 128 4.11 -8.14 -13.27
CA VAL A 128 2.90 -8.81 -12.78
C VAL A 128 2.02 -7.73 -12.16
N TYR A 129 0.81 -7.62 -12.70
CA TYR A 129 -0.21 -6.71 -12.22
C TYR A 129 -1.37 -7.53 -11.66
N ILE A 130 -1.78 -7.21 -10.44
CA ILE A 130 -2.85 -7.92 -9.75
C ILE A 130 -3.82 -6.89 -9.19
N GLU A 131 -5.10 -7.06 -9.51
CA GLU A 131 -6.20 -6.32 -8.93
C GLU A 131 -7.00 -7.25 -8.03
N TYR A 132 -7.06 -6.92 -6.74
CA TYR A 132 -7.95 -7.58 -5.80
C TYR A 132 -9.25 -6.79 -5.78
N PHE A 133 -10.31 -7.30 -6.41
CA PHE A 133 -11.63 -6.67 -6.33
C PHE A 133 -12.26 -6.88 -4.97
N THR A 134 -13.07 -5.93 -4.49
CA THR A 134 -13.72 -6.00 -3.16
C THR A 134 -14.54 -7.28 -2.98
N ARG A 135 -15.12 -7.82 -4.07
CA ARG A 135 -15.82 -9.12 -4.09
C ARG A 135 -14.90 -10.31 -3.81
N ASP A 136 -13.68 -10.26 -4.33
CA ASP A 136 -12.67 -11.33 -4.19
C ASP A 136 -12.03 -11.22 -2.81
N MET A 137 -11.95 -10.02 -2.24
CA MET A 137 -11.46 -9.77 -0.89
C MET A 137 -12.35 -10.31 0.24
N ARG A 138 -13.63 -10.61 -0.04
CA ARG A 138 -14.61 -11.14 0.93
C ARG A 138 -14.97 -12.61 0.72
N ASN A 139 -14.30 -13.29 -0.19
CA ASN A 139 -14.56 -14.70 -0.49
C ASN A 139 -13.23 -15.39 -0.76
N PRO A 140 -12.85 -16.43 0.00
CA PRO A 140 -11.64 -17.19 -0.32
C PRO A 140 -11.78 -17.77 -1.74
N PRO A 141 -10.73 -17.69 -2.59
CA PRO A 141 -10.77 -18.38 -3.87
C PRO A 141 -11.00 -19.87 -3.60
N TYR A 142 -11.98 -20.42 -4.30
CA TYR A 142 -12.36 -21.83 -4.25
C TYR A 142 -11.10 -22.71 -4.31
N TYR A 143 -10.98 -23.59 -3.31
CA TYR A 143 -9.99 -24.65 -3.21
C TYR A 143 -10.10 -25.63 -4.39
#